data_AF-A0A838IKD0-F1
#
_entry.id   AF-A0A838IKD0-F1
#
_cell.length_a   1.000
_cell.length_b   1.000
_cell.length_c   1.000
_cell.angle_alpha   90.00
_cell.angle_beta   90.00
_cell.angle_gamma   90.00
#
_symmetry.space_group_name_H-M   'P 1'
#
loop_
_entity.id
_entity.type
_entity.pdbx_description
1 polymer ?
#
loop_
_entity_poly.entity_id
_entity_poly.type
_entity_poly.pdbx_seq_one_letter_code
_entity_poly.pdbx_strand_id
1 'polypeptide(L)'
;MNNARRFMMVVLTLALTSVLFTGCADERKTTDTNNTNNTNNTNNDLDATHSDADDDTSESDAPEADAVDPGDTAQDDADQDDADRSGDADDDASGDDASGDDASGDDASDADEGCPDPEDDEVHYVNEDPEACTTILFSCAPSQTTFNDACGCGCLGPAPAEPTSCGGIVGEDVCTADEYCHYERVAGISTCHANGIGECTPRPTEDCTADLIQVCGCDGNAYPGQCDAAKAGTDVASSGPCTF
;
A
#
# COMPACT_ATOMS: atom_id res chain seq x y z
N MET A 1 2.83 -18.88 56.97
CA MET A 1 4.00 -17.97 56.81
C MET A 1 4.44 -17.75 55.34
N ASN A 2 3.53 -17.68 54.35
CA ASN A 2 3.94 -17.54 52.93
C ASN A 2 3.65 -16.18 52.29
N ASN A 3 2.94 -15.28 52.99
CA ASN A 3 2.56 -13.97 52.42
C ASN A 3 3.51 -12.83 52.84
N ALA A 4 4.25 -12.99 53.94
CA ALA A 4 5.25 -12.01 54.39
C ALA A 4 6.55 -12.04 53.55
N ARG A 5 6.89 -13.19 52.95
CA ARG A 5 8.10 -13.35 52.12
C ARG A 5 7.96 -12.77 50.71
N ARG A 6 6.74 -12.75 50.17
CA ARG A 6 6.46 -12.17 48.84
C ARG A 6 6.47 -10.64 48.85
N PHE A 7 6.02 -10.03 49.96
CA PHE A 7 6.02 -8.57 50.09
C PHE A 7 7.44 -7.98 50.21
N MET A 8 8.39 -8.70 50.80
CA MET A 8 9.77 -8.23 50.97
C MET A 8 10.58 -8.23 49.66
N MET A 9 10.25 -9.09 48.69
CA MET A 9 10.91 -9.11 47.37
C MET A 9 10.43 -8.02 46.40
N VAL A 10 9.18 -7.57 46.52
CA VAL A 10 8.62 -6.49 45.68
C VAL A 10 9.16 -5.12 46.09
N VAL A 11 9.41 -4.90 47.39
CA VAL A 11 9.98 -3.64 47.88
C VAL A 11 11.47 -3.52 47.57
N LEU A 12 12.21 -4.63 47.53
CA LEU A 12 13.65 -4.62 47.21
C LEU A 12 13.92 -4.35 45.72
N THR A 13 13.02 -4.76 44.82
CA THR A 13 13.16 -4.54 43.37
C THR A 13 12.79 -3.10 42.96
N LEU A 14 11.80 -2.48 43.62
CA LEU A 14 11.44 -1.07 43.40
C LEU A 14 12.50 -0.07 43.91
N ALA A 15 13.37 -0.47 44.85
CA ALA A 15 14.46 0.39 45.35
C ALA A 15 15.72 0.36 44.45
N LEU A 16 15.88 -0.66 43.60
CA LEU A 16 17.06 -0.83 42.73
C LEU A 16 16.90 -0.18 41.35
N THR A 17 15.69 0.16 40.91
CA THR A 17 15.45 0.86 39.63
C THR A 17 15.58 2.38 39.72
N SER A 18 15.67 2.95 40.92
CA SER A 18 15.72 4.41 41.14
C SER A 18 17.12 5.02 41.03
N VAL A 19 18.16 4.25 40.70
CA VAL A 19 19.57 4.70 40.71
C VAL A 19 20.16 4.84 39.28
N LEU A 20 19.34 4.77 38.21
CA LEU A 20 19.83 4.88 36.83
C LEU A 20 19.40 6.16 36.06
N PHE A 21 18.94 7.20 36.75
CA PHE A 21 18.71 8.52 36.14
C PHE A 21 19.53 9.62 36.82
N THR A 22 20.86 9.51 36.73
CA THR A 22 21.76 10.62 37.01
C THR A 22 22.86 10.68 35.94
N GLY A 23 22.78 11.69 35.06
CA GLY A 23 23.73 12.01 33.98
C GLY A 23 23.11 11.71 32.61
N CYS A 24 22.76 12.70 31.78
CA CYS A 24 23.57 13.84 31.37
C CYS A 24 22.87 15.19 31.62
N ALA A 25 23.53 16.07 32.40
CA ALA A 25 23.44 17.50 32.20
C ALA A 25 24.60 17.87 31.26
N ASP A 26 24.30 18.30 30.03
CA ASP A 26 25.27 19.00 29.19
C ASP A 26 24.88 20.49 29.20
N GLU A 27 25.65 21.25 29.95
CA GLU A 27 25.60 22.70 30.02
C GLU A 27 26.17 23.29 28.72
N ARG A 28 25.36 23.41 27.67
CA ARG A 28 25.63 24.42 26.63
C ARG A 28 24.93 25.73 26.98
N LYS A 29 25.69 26.50 27.76
CA LYS A 29 25.72 27.96 27.83
C LYS A 29 24.88 28.64 26.74
N THR A 30 23.72 29.16 27.16
CA THR A 30 23.06 30.29 26.54
C THR A 30 24.05 31.43 26.39
N THR A 31 24.33 31.83 25.15
CA THR A 31 24.65 33.22 24.84
C THR A 31 23.62 33.66 23.82
N ASP A 32 22.61 34.37 24.32
CA ASP A 32 21.68 35.13 23.52
C ASP A 32 22.46 36.13 22.65
N THR A 33 22.18 36.16 21.36
CA THR A 33 22.17 37.43 20.63
C THR A 33 20.90 37.47 19.81
N ASN A 34 19.86 37.96 20.48
CA ASN A 34 18.66 38.50 19.87
C ASN A 34 19.07 39.79 19.13
N ASN A 35 19.06 39.84 17.79
CA ASN A 35 18.69 41.08 17.10
C ASN A 35 18.32 40.91 15.62
N THR A 36 17.24 41.60 15.32
CA THR A 36 16.49 41.83 14.09
C THR A 36 17.26 42.27 12.83
N ASN A 37 16.57 42.02 11.70
CA ASN A 37 16.46 42.84 10.49
C ASN A 37 17.65 42.96 9.51
N ASN A 38 17.40 42.43 8.31
CA ASN A 38 17.32 43.17 7.05
C ASN A 38 18.63 43.69 6.39
N THR A 39 18.68 43.42 5.08
CA THR A 39 19.38 44.11 3.98
C THR A 39 20.89 43.94 3.74
N ASN A 40 21.15 43.58 2.47
CA ASN A 40 22.25 43.96 1.58
C ASN A 40 23.55 43.16 1.58
N ASN A 41 23.68 42.33 0.53
CA ASN A 41 24.63 42.50 -0.58
C ASN A 41 26.00 43.14 -0.23
N THR A 42 27.08 42.38 -0.37
CA THR A 42 28.11 42.53 -1.42
C THR A 42 29.28 41.57 -1.19
N ASN A 43 29.68 40.87 -2.26
CA ASN A 43 31.01 40.39 -2.64
C ASN A 43 32.15 40.55 -1.61
N ASN A 44 32.94 39.50 -1.37
CA ASN A 44 34.27 39.38 -1.99
C ASN A 44 34.95 38.05 -1.63
N ASP A 45 35.81 37.63 -2.56
CA ASP A 45 36.77 36.54 -2.57
C ASP A 45 37.57 36.31 -1.28
N LEU A 46 38.04 35.06 -1.11
CA LEU A 46 39.45 34.64 -0.94
C LEU A 46 39.45 33.08 -0.95
N ASP A 47 39.98 32.45 -2.01
CA ASP A 47 41.36 31.89 -2.09
C ASP A 47 41.53 30.60 -1.25
N ALA A 48 42.13 29.48 -1.63
CA ALA A 48 42.50 28.79 -2.87
C ALA A 48 43.08 27.42 -2.43
N THR A 49 43.26 26.50 -3.39
CA THR A 49 44.16 25.32 -3.35
C THR A 49 43.70 24.09 -2.53
N HIS A 50 43.39 22.98 -3.21
CA HIS A 50 44.38 21.93 -3.49
C HIS A 50 43.90 21.01 -4.62
N SER A 51 44.84 20.69 -5.49
CA SER A 51 44.76 19.83 -6.66
C SER A 51 44.93 18.35 -6.33
N ASP A 52 44.73 17.52 -7.37
CA ASP A 52 45.20 16.14 -7.63
C ASP A 52 43.97 15.24 -7.89
N ALA A 53 43.47 15.06 -9.13
CA ALA A 53 44.04 14.52 -10.36
C ALA A 53 44.44 13.03 -10.24
N ASP A 54 43.53 12.16 -10.68
CA ASP A 54 43.71 10.82 -11.28
C ASP A 54 42.32 10.51 -11.92
N ASP A 55 42.04 10.80 -13.18
CA ASP A 55 42.44 10.10 -14.42
C ASP A 55 42.34 8.58 -14.35
N ASP A 56 41.21 8.05 -14.84
CA ASP A 56 41.19 6.81 -15.61
C ASP A 56 40.00 6.86 -16.59
N THR A 57 40.31 7.27 -17.82
CA THR A 57 39.44 7.08 -18.98
C THR A 57 40.08 6.04 -19.90
N SER A 58 39.37 4.95 -20.16
CA SER A 58 39.42 4.07 -21.35
C SER A 58 38.73 2.74 -20.98
N GLU A 59 37.97 2.04 -21.82
CA GLU A 59 37.74 2.17 -23.24
C GLU A 59 36.40 1.47 -23.57
N SER A 60 35.82 1.95 -24.66
CA SER A 60 34.74 1.38 -25.48
C SER A 60 34.81 -0.14 -25.69
N ASP A 61 33.65 -0.80 -25.67
CA ASP A 61 33.31 -1.87 -26.65
C ASP A 61 31.80 -2.18 -26.63
N ALA A 62 31.11 -1.75 -27.69
CA ALA A 62 30.01 -2.45 -28.34
C ALA A 62 30.50 -2.70 -29.78
N PRO A 63 30.12 -3.77 -30.51
CA PRO A 63 28.77 -4.35 -30.65
C PRO A 63 28.80 -5.91 -30.62
N GLU A 64 27.69 -6.65 -30.72
CA GLU A 64 27.13 -7.13 -32.00
C GLU A 64 25.74 -7.75 -31.77
N ALA A 65 24.88 -7.54 -32.75
CA ALA A 65 23.61 -8.22 -32.93
C ALA A 65 23.84 -9.63 -33.48
N ASP A 66 23.04 -10.59 -33.02
CA ASP A 66 22.68 -11.75 -33.83
C ASP A 66 21.21 -12.11 -33.61
N ALA A 67 20.53 -12.26 -34.74
CA ALA A 67 19.14 -12.65 -34.88
C ALA A 67 19.01 -14.16 -35.15
N VAL A 68 17.76 -14.65 -35.21
CA VAL A 68 17.27 -15.94 -35.81
C VAL A 68 17.23 -17.12 -34.80
N ASP A 69 16.18 -17.94 -34.61
CA ASP A 69 14.85 -18.17 -35.24
C ASP A 69 13.89 -18.89 -34.24
N PRO A 70 12.54 -18.74 -34.35
CA PRO A 70 11.59 -19.75 -34.84
C PRO A 70 11.59 -21.25 -34.46
N GLY A 71 10.87 -21.66 -33.40
CA GLY A 71 9.97 -22.83 -33.49
C GLY A 71 10.49 -24.27 -33.27
N ASP A 72 9.51 -25.14 -33.02
CA ASP A 72 9.53 -26.61 -32.92
C ASP A 72 10.24 -27.23 -31.68
N THR A 73 9.64 -28.14 -30.91
CA THR A 73 8.79 -29.28 -31.29
C THR A 73 7.79 -29.66 -30.20
N ALA A 74 6.55 -29.94 -30.60
CA ALA A 74 5.69 -30.90 -29.91
C ALA A 74 6.27 -32.32 -30.05
N GLN A 75 6.16 -33.12 -28.98
CA GLN A 75 6.05 -34.58 -28.98
C GLN A 75 5.76 -35.00 -27.53
N ASP A 76 4.56 -35.47 -27.19
CA ASP A 76 3.97 -36.78 -27.49
C ASP A 76 4.88 -37.94 -27.09
N ASP A 77 4.50 -38.58 -25.97
CA ASP A 77 4.68 -40.00 -25.60
C ASP A 77 3.88 -40.20 -24.29
N ALA A 78 2.60 -40.57 -24.32
CA ALA A 78 2.03 -41.90 -24.55
C ALA A 78 2.10 -42.86 -23.33
N ASP A 79 0.95 -43.49 -23.09
CA ASP A 79 0.74 -44.81 -22.49
C ASP A 79 0.73 -44.98 -20.96
N GLN A 80 -0.48 -45.00 -20.38
CA GLN A 80 -0.87 -46.11 -19.52
C GLN A 80 -2.40 -46.30 -19.51
N ASP A 81 -2.88 -47.08 -20.49
CA ASP A 81 -4.13 -47.83 -20.43
C ASP A 81 -4.00 -49.06 -19.52
N ASP A 82 -5.16 -49.63 -19.17
CA ASP A 82 -5.45 -50.94 -18.55
C ASP A 82 -5.59 -50.95 -17.00
N ALA A 83 -6.66 -51.46 -16.38
CA ALA A 83 -7.90 -52.06 -16.86
C ALA A 83 -8.88 -52.28 -15.67
N ASP A 84 -10.16 -52.45 -16.02
CA ASP A 84 -11.16 -53.33 -15.38
C ASP A 84 -11.69 -53.05 -13.98
N ARG A 85 -12.93 -52.51 -13.93
CA ARG A 85 -14.01 -53.10 -13.13
C ARG A 85 -15.34 -53.04 -13.89
N SER A 86 -15.67 -54.13 -14.58
CA SER A 86 -17.02 -54.67 -14.75
C SER A 86 -17.75 -54.63 -13.40
N GLY A 87 -19.02 -54.28 -13.25
CA GLY A 87 -20.16 -54.32 -14.15
C GLY A 87 -21.27 -54.99 -13.33
N ASP A 88 -22.42 -54.35 -13.17
CA ASP A 88 -23.69 -54.99 -12.79
C ASP A 88 -24.81 -54.06 -13.25
N ALA A 89 -25.45 -54.47 -14.33
CA ALA A 89 -26.73 -53.97 -14.79
C ALA A 89 -27.79 -54.96 -14.30
N ASP A 90 -28.82 -54.46 -13.63
CA ASP A 90 -30.12 -55.13 -13.58
C ASP A 90 -31.19 -54.09 -13.94
N ASP A 91 -31.82 -54.36 -15.08
CA ASP A 91 -33.07 -53.79 -15.54
C ASP A 91 -34.20 -54.10 -14.56
N ASP A 92 -35.17 -53.18 -14.39
CA ASP A 92 -36.59 -53.52 -14.51
C ASP A 92 -37.51 -52.29 -14.47
N ALA A 93 -37.96 -51.93 -15.67
CA ALA A 93 -39.35 -51.68 -16.08
C ALA A 93 -40.29 -50.79 -15.23
N SER A 94 -40.67 -49.68 -15.87
CA SER A 94 -42.04 -49.27 -16.23
C SER A 94 -43.18 -49.38 -15.20
N GLY A 95 -43.75 -48.22 -14.87
CA GLY A 95 -45.11 -48.08 -14.35
C GLY A 95 -45.65 -46.68 -14.64
N ASP A 96 -46.67 -46.62 -15.49
CA ASP A 96 -47.42 -45.43 -15.88
C ASP A 96 -48.24 -44.81 -14.72
N ASP A 97 -48.68 -43.57 -14.96
CA ASP A 97 -49.86 -42.91 -14.39
C ASP A 97 -49.83 -42.47 -12.92
N ALA A 98 -49.73 -41.16 -12.70
CA ALA A 98 -50.92 -40.37 -12.35
C ALA A 98 -50.57 -38.89 -12.15
N SER A 99 -51.42 -38.05 -12.71
CA SER A 99 -51.58 -36.64 -12.39
C SER A 99 -51.57 -36.41 -10.88
N GLY A 100 -50.54 -35.74 -10.40
CA GLY A 100 -50.51 -35.08 -9.11
C GLY A 100 -50.34 -33.59 -9.35
N ASP A 101 -51.46 -32.86 -9.32
CA ASP A 101 -51.47 -31.45 -9.02
C ASP A 101 -50.88 -31.26 -7.62
N ASP A 102 -49.56 -31.12 -7.53
CA ASP A 102 -48.89 -30.58 -6.35
C ASP A 102 -48.29 -29.23 -6.74
N ALA A 103 -49.19 -28.25 -6.77
CA ALA A 103 -48.84 -26.88 -6.48
C ALA A 103 -48.10 -26.83 -5.14
N SER A 104 -46.78 -26.69 -5.19
CA SER A 104 -45.87 -26.03 -4.24
C SER A 104 -44.44 -26.42 -4.65
N GLY A 105 -44.07 -26.11 -5.90
CA GLY A 105 -42.66 -25.90 -6.19
C GLY A 105 -42.39 -24.50 -5.68
N ASP A 106 -41.85 -24.42 -4.47
CA ASP A 106 -41.46 -23.20 -3.79
C ASP A 106 -40.52 -22.40 -4.70
N ASP A 107 -41.12 -21.51 -5.48
CA ASP A 107 -40.43 -20.44 -6.17
C ASP A 107 -40.01 -19.46 -5.07
N ALA A 108 -38.88 -19.75 -4.43
CA ALA A 108 -38.26 -18.90 -3.42
C ALA A 108 -37.66 -17.63 -4.05
N SER A 109 -38.34 -17.05 -5.04
CA SER A 109 -38.03 -15.75 -5.63
C SER A 109 -38.67 -14.59 -4.85
N ASP A 110 -39.34 -14.85 -3.72
CA ASP A 110 -39.90 -13.82 -2.84
C ASP A 110 -39.00 -13.51 -1.62
N ALA A 111 -37.68 -13.65 -1.78
CA ALA A 111 -36.66 -12.95 -0.98
C ALA A 111 -35.95 -11.83 -1.79
N ASP A 112 -36.34 -11.63 -3.05
CA ASP A 112 -35.61 -10.86 -4.06
C ASP A 112 -36.21 -9.48 -4.35
N GLU A 113 -36.67 -8.74 -3.33
CA GLU A 113 -37.00 -7.32 -3.53
C GLU A 113 -36.36 -6.47 -2.43
N GLY A 114 -35.02 -6.40 -2.44
CA GLY A 114 -34.29 -5.43 -1.63
C GLY A 114 -32.93 -5.88 -1.09
N CYS A 115 -32.47 -7.08 -1.41
CA CYS A 115 -31.11 -7.48 -1.05
C CYS A 115 -30.07 -6.69 -1.87
N PRO A 116 -28.95 -6.29 -1.26
CA PRO A 116 -27.80 -5.76 -1.99
C PRO A 116 -27.35 -6.71 -3.11
N ASP A 117 -27.02 -6.16 -4.29
CA ASP A 117 -26.55 -6.95 -5.42
C ASP A 117 -25.11 -7.44 -5.16
N PRO A 118 -24.83 -8.76 -5.15
CA PRO A 118 -23.48 -9.28 -4.95
C PRO A 118 -22.51 -8.96 -6.10
N GLU A 119 -23.01 -8.55 -7.28
CA GLU A 119 -22.17 -8.09 -8.41
C GLU A 119 -21.81 -6.60 -8.32
N ASP A 120 -22.37 -5.85 -7.36
CA ASP A 120 -22.02 -4.45 -7.13
C ASP A 120 -20.73 -4.33 -6.30
N ASP A 121 -19.72 -3.63 -6.85
CA ASP A 121 -18.43 -3.39 -6.19
C ASP A 121 -18.56 -2.63 -4.85
N GLU A 122 -19.69 -1.93 -4.61
CA GLU A 122 -19.98 -1.26 -3.34
C GLU A 122 -20.65 -2.19 -2.29
N VAL A 123 -20.85 -3.47 -2.62
CA VAL A 123 -21.48 -4.45 -1.73
C VAL A 123 -20.47 -5.54 -1.35
N HIS A 124 -20.14 -5.60 -0.06
CA HIS A 124 -19.26 -6.62 0.49
C HIS A 124 -19.98 -7.49 1.52
N TYR A 125 -20.39 -8.68 1.09
CA TYR A 125 -20.94 -9.71 1.97
C TYR A 125 -19.86 -10.33 2.85
N VAL A 126 -20.12 -10.36 4.16
CA VAL A 126 -19.37 -11.17 5.12
C VAL A 126 -19.93 -12.59 5.15
N ASN A 127 -21.26 -12.72 5.10
CA ASN A 127 -21.96 -14.00 4.93
C ASN A 127 -23.38 -13.76 4.41
N GLU A 128 -23.87 -14.62 3.52
CA GLU A 128 -25.23 -14.56 2.97
C GLU A 128 -26.26 -15.29 3.86
N ASP A 129 -25.79 -16.13 4.79
CA ASP A 129 -26.65 -16.82 5.76
C ASP A 129 -26.95 -15.91 6.98
N PRO A 130 -28.20 -15.48 7.18
CA PRO A 130 -28.58 -14.64 8.31
C PRO A 130 -28.36 -15.33 9.67
N GLU A 131 -28.42 -16.67 9.74
CA GLU A 131 -28.15 -17.39 10.99
C GLU A 131 -26.66 -17.35 11.33
N ALA A 132 -25.79 -17.54 10.34
CA ALA A 132 -24.34 -17.41 10.49
C ALA A 132 -23.95 -15.99 10.96
N CYS A 133 -24.60 -14.97 10.42
CA CYS A 133 -24.39 -13.56 10.77
C CYS A 133 -24.67 -13.21 12.22
N THR A 134 -25.45 -14.01 12.96
CA THR A 134 -25.66 -13.81 14.40
C THR A 134 -24.45 -14.18 15.25
N THR A 135 -23.54 -15.01 14.71
CA THR A 135 -22.36 -15.52 15.40
C THR A 135 -21.06 -14.84 14.94
N ILE A 136 -21.09 -14.17 13.79
CA ILE A 136 -19.94 -13.47 13.23
C ILE A 136 -19.86 -12.05 13.82
N LEU A 137 -18.67 -11.68 14.31
CA LEU A 137 -18.36 -10.32 14.72
C LEU A 137 -17.59 -9.63 13.59
N PHE A 138 -18.19 -8.61 12.98
CA PHE A 138 -17.58 -7.82 11.92
C PHE A 138 -17.81 -6.31 12.14
N SER A 139 -16.95 -5.50 11.54
CA SER A 139 -17.07 -4.04 11.53
C SER A 139 -16.68 -3.52 10.16
N CYS A 140 -17.49 -2.63 9.62
CA CYS A 140 -17.18 -1.97 8.35
C CYS A 140 -16.24 -0.77 8.54
N ALA A 141 -15.67 -0.30 7.43
CA ALA A 141 -14.90 0.94 7.42
C ALA A 141 -15.77 2.14 7.86
N PRO A 142 -15.16 3.26 8.32
CA PRO A 142 -15.92 4.43 8.78
C PRO A 142 -16.84 5.05 7.72
N SER A 143 -16.54 4.85 6.44
CA SER A 143 -17.32 5.31 5.28
C SER A 143 -18.45 4.36 4.86
N GLN A 144 -18.49 3.16 5.44
CA GLN A 144 -19.41 2.10 5.04
C GLN A 144 -20.55 1.92 6.04
N THR A 145 -21.69 1.43 5.53
CA THR A 145 -22.83 1.07 6.37
C THR A 145 -22.93 -0.44 6.53
N THR A 146 -23.02 -0.90 7.78
CA THR A 146 -23.25 -2.31 8.10
C THR A 146 -24.69 -2.71 7.78
N PHE A 147 -24.90 -3.86 7.14
CA PHE A 147 -26.20 -4.54 7.09
C PHE A 147 -26.12 -5.90 7.79
N ASN A 148 -27.22 -6.32 8.40
CA ASN A 148 -27.41 -7.62 9.04
C ASN A 148 -28.91 -7.88 9.11
N ASP A 149 -29.45 -8.50 8.07
CA ASP A 149 -30.87 -8.72 7.86
C ASP A 149 -31.11 -10.08 7.20
N ALA A 150 -32.29 -10.30 6.61
CA ALA A 150 -32.64 -11.57 5.98
C ALA A 150 -31.75 -11.93 4.78
N CYS A 151 -31.09 -10.94 4.16
CA CYS A 151 -30.16 -11.14 3.06
C CYS A 151 -28.77 -11.61 3.52
N GLY A 152 -28.50 -11.59 4.83
CA GLY A 152 -27.18 -11.88 5.41
C GLY A 152 -26.58 -10.64 6.06
N CYS A 153 -25.25 -10.56 6.06
CA CYS A 153 -24.53 -9.47 6.71
C CYS A 153 -23.29 -9.05 5.93
N GLY A 154 -22.98 -7.77 6.03
CA GLY A 154 -21.85 -7.20 5.30
C GLY A 154 -21.78 -5.68 5.40
N CYS A 155 -21.06 -5.10 4.46
CA CYS A 155 -20.79 -3.68 4.35
C CYS A 155 -21.29 -3.15 3.01
N LEU A 156 -21.99 -2.02 3.03
CA LEU A 156 -22.39 -1.27 1.84
C LEU A 156 -21.60 0.03 1.76
N GLY A 157 -21.34 0.44 0.53
CA GLY A 157 -20.59 1.64 0.19
C GLY A 157 -19.17 1.32 -0.23
N PRO A 158 -18.51 2.29 -0.89
CA PRO A 158 -17.20 2.09 -1.47
C PRO A 158 -16.22 1.61 -0.40
N ALA A 159 -15.42 0.62 -0.77
CA ALA A 159 -14.26 0.26 0.02
C ALA A 159 -13.46 1.54 0.31
N PRO A 160 -13.03 1.77 1.56
CA PRO A 160 -12.10 2.84 1.82
C PRO A 160 -10.90 2.65 0.88
N ALA A 161 -10.46 3.71 0.22
CA ALA A 161 -9.17 3.71 -0.44
C ALA A 161 -8.11 3.59 0.67
N GLU A 162 -7.81 2.37 1.08
CA GLU A 162 -6.68 2.10 1.95
C GLU A 162 -5.43 2.57 1.18
N PRO A 163 -4.59 3.42 1.79
CA PRO A 163 -3.45 3.98 1.08
C PRO A 163 -2.54 2.83 0.64
N THR A 164 -2.37 2.68 -0.67
CA THR A 164 -1.42 1.69 -1.21
C THR A 164 -0.02 2.18 -0.92
N SER A 165 0.77 1.41 -0.17
CA SER A 165 2.16 1.78 0.13
C SER A 165 3.05 1.64 -1.12
N CYS A 166 3.94 2.60 -1.33
CA CYS A 166 4.86 2.66 -2.46
C CYS A 166 6.27 3.08 -2.01
N GLY A 167 7.25 3.00 -2.91
CA GLY A 167 8.64 3.35 -2.62
C GLY A 167 9.41 2.23 -1.90
N GLY A 168 10.59 2.57 -1.38
CA GLY A 168 11.50 1.65 -0.69
C GLY A 168 11.75 0.36 -1.48
N ILE A 169 11.54 -0.80 -0.83
CA ILE A 169 11.68 -2.11 -1.47
C ILE A 169 10.47 -2.50 -2.33
N VAL A 170 9.35 -1.81 -2.19
CA VAL A 170 8.12 -2.09 -2.96
C VAL A 170 8.29 -1.58 -4.39
N GLY A 171 9.02 -0.48 -4.56
CA GLY A 171 9.28 0.18 -5.84
C GLY A 171 8.34 1.35 -6.10
N GLU A 172 8.66 2.14 -7.12
CA GLU A 172 7.91 3.36 -7.46
C GLU A 172 6.71 3.09 -8.40
N ASP A 173 6.73 1.99 -9.15
CA ASP A 173 5.71 1.64 -10.16
C ASP A 173 4.49 0.88 -9.58
N VAL A 174 4.26 1.00 -8.27
CA VAL A 174 3.16 0.31 -7.58
C VAL A 174 1.86 1.10 -7.71
N CYS A 175 1.96 2.41 -7.83
CA CYS A 175 0.79 3.29 -7.95
C CYS A 175 0.19 3.19 -9.35
N THR A 176 -1.13 3.40 -9.44
CA THR A 176 -1.81 3.44 -10.74
C THR A 176 -1.40 4.66 -11.56
N ALA A 177 -1.72 4.70 -12.86
CA ALA A 177 -1.35 5.81 -13.74
C ALA A 177 -1.95 7.17 -13.31
N ASP A 178 -3.07 7.13 -12.57
CA ASP A 178 -3.77 8.31 -12.07
C ASP A 178 -3.30 8.71 -10.65
N GLU A 179 -2.26 8.06 -10.14
CA GLU A 179 -1.67 8.29 -8.81
C GLU A 179 -0.17 8.58 -8.90
N TYR A 180 0.40 9.05 -7.79
CA TYR A 180 1.84 9.18 -7.61
C TYR A 180 2.24 8.74 -6.21
N CYS A 181 3.49 8.31 -6.06
CA CYS A 181 4.01 7.94 -4.75
C CYS A 181 4.33 9.20 -3.93
N HIS A 182 3.48 9.54 -2.96
CA HIS A 182 3.71 10.68 -2.07
C HIS A 182 4.50 10.24 -0.84
N TYR A 183 5.61 10.92 -0.56
CA TYR A 183 6.49 10.62 0.55
C TYR A 183 6.30 11.65 1.67
N GLU A 184 6.23 11.19 2.91
CA GLU A 184 6.20 12.10 4.05
C GLU A 184 7.53 12.87 4.17
N ARG A 185 7.44 14.17 4.45
CA ARG A 185 8.60 15.03 4.67
C ARG A 185 9.06 14.96 6.12
N VAL A 186 10.14 14.22 6.37
CA VAL A 186 10.76 14.15 7.70
C VAL A 186 11.71 15.34 7.88
N ALA A 187 11.44 16.20 8.87
CA ALA A 187 12.17 17.44 9.11
C ALA A 187 12.23 18.38 7.87
N GLY A 188 11.21 18.35 7.02
CA GLY A 188 11.14 19.16 5.80
C GLY A 188 11.91 18.61 4.60
N ILE A 189 12.48 17.40 4.72
CA ILE A 189 13.26 16.73 3.69
C ILE A 189 12.43 15.59 3.12
N SER A 190 12.37 15.48 1.79
CA SER A 190 11.72 14.36 1.11
C SER A 190 12.55 13.08 1.25
N THR A 191 11.88 11.93 1.30
CA THR A 191 12.53 10.62 1.49
C THR A 191 12.56 9.76 0.23
N CYS A 192 12.12 10.27 -0.92
CA CYS A 192 12.06 9.49 -2.16
C CYS A 192 13.41 8.93 -2.62
N HIS A 193 14.51 9.68 -2.43
CA HIS A 193 15.87 9.19 -2.73
C HIS A 193 16.56 8.49 -1.53
N ALA A 194 15.84 8.27 -0.44
CA ALA A 194 16.36 7.70 0.80
C ALA A 194 15.72 6.33 1.13
N ASN A 195 15.21 5.61 0.13
CA ASN A 195 14.38 4.42 0.30
C ASN A 195 13.18 4.67 1.24
N GLY A 196 12.61 5.88 1.19
CA GLY A 196 11.38 6.21 1.90
C GLY A 196 10.25 5.28 1.47
N ILE A 197 9.31 5.05 2.38
CA ILE A 197 8.01 4.47 2.04
C ILE A 197 7.03 5.63 1.95
N GLY A 198 6.28 5.66 0.86
CA GLY A 198 5.21 6.61 0.61
C GLY A 198 3.86 5.94 0.51
N GLU A 199 2.86 6.75 0.20
CA GLU A 199 1.48 6.34 -0.05
C GLU A 199 1.06 6.81 -1.44
N CYS A 200 0.46 5.91 -2.22
CA CYS A 200 -0.12 6.26 -3.51
C CYS A 200 -1.24 7.27 -3.29
N THR A 201 -1.07 8.43 -3.89
CA THR A 201 -1.98 9.57 -3.76
C THR A 201 -2.51 9.93 -5.15
N PRO A 202 -3.82 10.24 -5.30
CA PRO A 202 -4.37 10.68 -6.57
C PRO A 202 -3.65 11.91 -7.13
N ARG A 203 -3.42 11.91 -8.43
CA ARG A 203 -2.86 13.07 -9.15
C ARG A 203 -3.92 14.19 -9.21
N PRO A 204 -3.52 15.47 -9.07
CA PRO A 204 -4.43 16.59 -9.23
C PRO A 204 -5.09 16.61 -10.62
N THR A 205 -6.40 16.74 -10.66
CA THR A 205 -7.18 16.85 -11.92
C THR A 205 -7.41 18.30 -12.35
N GLU A 206 -7.36 19.23 -11.41
CA GLU A 206 -7.46 20.67 -11.64
C GLU A 206 -6.22 21.28 -12.29
N ASP A 207 -6.37 22.52 -12.78
CA ASP A 207 -5.26 23.29 -13.33
C ASP A 207 -4.35 23.84 -12.23
N CYS A 208 -3.05 23.60 -12.36
CA CYS A 208 -2.02 24.06 -11.43
C CYS A 208 -1.74 25.56 -11.67
N THR A 209 -2.53 26.45 -11.05
CA THR A 209 -2.37 27.90 -11.23
C THR A 209 -1.77 28.64 -10.03
N ALA A 210 -1.62 27.98 -8.89
CA ALA A 210 -1.28 28.61 -7.62
C ALA A 210 0.22 28.50 -7.24
N ASP A 211 0.90 27.44 -7.68
CA ASP A 211 2.29 27.15 -7.29
C ASP A 211 3.23 27.29 -8.48
N LEU A 212 3.82 28.47 -8.64
CA LEU A 212 4.85 28.75 -9.66
C LEU A 212 6.26 28.84 -9.06
N ILE A 213 6.43 28.35 -7.83
CA ILE A 213 7.74 28.24 -7.19
C ILE A 213 8.35 26.92 -7.67
N GLN A 214 9.40 27.03 -8.50
CA GLN A 214 10.07 25.88 -9.07
C GLN A 214 10.49 24.86 -8.00
N VAL A 215 10.26 23.58 -8.28
CA VAL A 215 10.64 22.43 -7.45
C VAL A 215 11.41 21.41 -8.27
N CYS A 216 12.15 20.55 -7.57
CA CYS A 216 12.75 19.36 -8.17
C CYS A 216 11.94 18.13 -7.80
N GLY A 217 11.53 17.34 -8.80
CA GLY A 217 10.84 16.07 -8.62
C GLY A 217 11.79 14.95 -8.22
N CYS A 218 11.23 13.90 -7.62
CA CYS A 218 11.94 12.65 -7.33
C CYS A 218 12.43 11.94 -8.60
N ASP A 219 11.77 12.20 -9.73
CA ASP A 219 12.16 11.73 -11.07
C ASP A 219 13.36 12.49 -11.70
N GLY A 220 13.94 13.48 -11.01
CA GLY A 220 15.05 14.27 -11.54
C GLY A 220 14.67 15.47 -12.41
N ASN A 221 13.37 15.69 -12.64
CA ASN A 221 12.90 16.79 -13.47
C ASN A 221 12.51 18.01 -12.64
N ALA A 222 12.70 19.20 -13.21
CA ALA A 222 12.25 20.43 -12.57
C ALA A 222 10.82 20.78 -13.01
N TYR A 223 9.98 21.15 -12.04
CA TYR A 223 8.58 21.49 -12.25
C TYR A 223 8.28 22.92 -11.82
N PRO A 224 7.28 23.60 -12.45
CA PRO A 224 6.88 24.95 -12.03
C PRO A 224 6.39 25.04 -10.58
N GLY A 225 5.87 23.94 -10.01
CA GLY A 225 5.52 23.82 -8.60
C GLY A 225 5.13 22.39 -8.19
N GLN A 226 4.72 22.23 -6.93
CA GLN A 226 4.35 20.91 -6.38
C GLN A 226 3.14 20.31 -7.11
N CYS A 227 2.14 21.12 -7.45
CA CYS A 227 0.99 20.66 -8.21
C CYS A 227 1.40 20.08 -9.57
N ASP A 228 2.30 20.76 -10.30
CA ASP A 228 2.77 20.27 -11.60
C ASP A 228 3.58 18.98 -11.48
N ALA A 229 4.40 18.84 -10.44
CA ALA A 229 5.13 17.61 -10.14
C ALA A 229 4.16 16.44 -9.85
N ALA A 230 3.21 16.65 -8.93
CA ALA A 230 2.20 15.66 -8.59
C ALA A 230 1.34 15.31 -9.82
N LYS A 231 0.93 16.31 -10.60
CA LYS A 231 0.19 16.13 -11.85
C LYS A 231 1.01 15.43 -12.92
N ALA A 232 2.34 15.46 -12.85
CA ALA A 232 3.25 14.66 -13.70
C ALA A 232 3.50 13.24 -13.17
N GLY A 233 3.05 12.91 -11.96
CA GLY A 233 3.17 11.57 -11.38
C GLY A 233 4.36 11.41 -10.44
N THR A 234 4.97 12.50 -9.97
CA THR A 234 6.13 12.45 -9.06
C THR A 234 5.94 13.35 -7.85
N ASP A 235 6.47 12.95 -6.70
CA ASP A 235 6.57 13.84 -5.55
C ASP A 235 7.76 14.80 -5.67
N VAL A 236 7.81 15.80 -4.80
CA VAL A 236 8.88 16.79 -4.71
C VAL A 236 10.03 16.25 -3.85
N ALA A 237 11.22 16.21 -4.44
CA ALA A 237 12.46 15.89 -3.74
C ALA A 237 12.98 17.11 -2.94
N SER A 238 12.98 18.29 -3.56
CA SER A 238 13.46 19.52 -2.95
C SER A 238 12.78 20.76 -3.52
N SER A 239 12.82 21.86 -2.75
CA SER A 239 12.47 23.18 -3.26
C SER A 239 13.59 23.74 -4.15
N GLY A 240 13.21 24.48 -5.20
CA GLY A 240 14.17 25.02 -6.16
C GLY A 240 14.55 24.04 -7.29
N PRO A 241 15.57 24.36 -8.09
CA PRO A 241 16.02 23.50 -9.18
C PRO A 241 16.68 22.22 -8.67
N CYS A 242 16.79 21.20 -9.53
CA CYS A 242 17.53 19.99 -9.24
C CYS A 242 19.04 20.26 -9.14
N THR A 243 19.69 19.74 -8.09
CA THR A 243 21.13 20.00 -7.80
C THR A 243 21.93 18.73 -7.51
N PHE A 244 21.38 17.55 -7.81
CA PHE A 244 21.99 16.25 -7.55
C PHE A 244 22.60 15.64 -8.80
#